data_AF-A0ABD5SJ61-F1
#
_entry.id   AF-A0ABD5SJ61-F1
#
_cell.length_a   1.000
_cell.length_b   1.000
_cell.length_c   1.000
_cell.angle_alpha   90.00
_cell.angle_beta   90.00
_cell.angle_gamma   90.00
#
_symmetry.space_group_name_H-M   'P 1'
#
loop_
_entity.id
_entity.type
_entity.pdbx_description
1 polymer ?
#
loop_
_entity_poly.entity_id
_entity_poly.type
_entity_poly.pdbx_seq_one_letter_code
_entity_poly.pdbx_strand_id
1 'polypeptide(L)'
;VVGAVGDMQAAGGELHGANAAIVEEGVDAGVLETGKDLALYGKQTRPLPKLLEYATDVHIPGISNDSSGALRFLDGLDLELKRDGDWRRWAGLTNEEKRTVASALVRRAVSSGVPAKKIDGLVSTAYVLSDEPVGTELRDASEFSTLLNATARYERADVGLGVCLGDRD
;
A
#
# COMPACT_ATOMS: atom_id res chain seq x y z
N VAL A 1 7.15 6.96 12.51
CA VAL A 1 6.06 6.72 11.54
C VAL A 1 5.86 5.22 11.25
N VAL A 2 6.86 4.49 10.75
CA VAL A 2 6.75 3.04 10.45
C VAL A 2 6.18 2.23 11.62
N GLY A 3 6.74 2.38 12.83
CA GLY A 3 6.23 1.69 14.02
C GLY A 3 4.76 2.04 14.34
N ALA A 4 4.38 3.31 14.28
CA ALA A 4 3.00 3.74 14.54
C ALA A 4 2.00 3.17 13.51
N VAL A 5 2.41 3.05 12.24
CA VAL A 5 1.61 2.35 11.21
C VAL A 5 1.50 0.86 11.54
N GLY A 6 2.59 0.21 11.96
CA GLY A 6 2.60 -1.18 12.40
C GLY A 6 1.70 -1.49 13.59
N ASP A 7 1.65 -0.56 14.55
CA ASP A 7 0.78 -0.63 15.72
C ASP A 7 -0.69 -0.28 15.40
N MET A 8 -1.03 -0.14 14.13
CA MET A 8 -2.39 0.19 13.66
C MET A 8 -2.91 1.53 14.20
N GLN A 9 -2.01 2.47 14.54
CA GLN A 9 -2.39 3.78 15.08
C GLN A 9 -2.98 4.72 14.01
N ALA A 10 -3.03 4.28 12.75
CA ALA A 10 -3.70 4.95 11.63
C ALA A 10 -5.05 4.30 11.26
N ALA A 11 -5.67 3.51 12.15
CA ALA A 11 -6.93 2.80 11.86
C ALA A 11 -8.11 3.72 11.46
N GLY A 12 -8.06 5.00 11.81
CA GLY A 12 -9.02 6.02 11.37
C GLY A 12 -8.78 6.56 9.96
N GLY A 13 -7.78 6.03 9.24
CA GLY A 13 -7.38 6.47 7.90
C GLY A 13 -6.13 7.33 7.88
N GLU A 14 -5.67 7.84 9.04
CA GLU A 14 -4.43 8.59 9.20
C GLU A 14 -3.92 8.59 10.65
N LEU A 15 -2.63 8.84 10.81
CA LEU A 15 -1.97 9.11 12.08
C LEU A 15 -2.41 10.48 12.64
N HIS A 16 -2.63 10.53 13.95
CA HIS A 16 -3.15 11.71 14.65
C HIS A 16 -2.37 12.02 15.93
N GLY A 17 -2.64 13.18 16.54
CA GLY A 17 -2.01 13.59 17.79
C GLY A 17 -0.50 13.75 17.65
N ALA A 18 0.28 13.22 18.60
CA ALA A 18 1.74 13.28 18.56
C ALA A 18 2.34 12.65 17.28
N ASN A 19 1.70 11.61 16.72
CA ASN A 19 2.17 11.01 15.48
C ASN A 19 2.01 11.95 14.28
N ALA A 20 0.99 12.81 14.27
CA ALA A 20 0.82 13.80 13.20
C ALA A 20 1.97 14.82 13.22
N ALA A 21 2.38 15.29 14.41
CA ALA A 21 3.54 16.17 14.53
C ALA A 21 4.84 15.52 14.03
N ILE A 22 5.07 14.24 14.35
CA ILE A 22 6.23 13.48 13.84
C ILE A 22 6.17 13.32 12.31
N VAL A 23 4.97 13.15 11.75
CA VAL A 23 4.78 13.10 10.29
C VAL A 23 5.12 14.45 9.66
N GLU A 24 4.64 15.56 10.23
CA GLU A 24 4.94 16.92 9.77
C GLU A 24 6.46 17.19 9.79
N GLU A 25 7.16 16.85 10.87
CA GLU A 25 8.63 16.98 10.93
C GLU A 25 9.33 16.19 9.82
N GLY A 26 8.87 14.97 9.51
CA GLY A 26 9.42 14.16 8.44
C GLY A 26 9.15 14.74 7.04
N VAL A 27 7.97 15.34 6.84
CA VAL A 27 7.61 16.02 5.59
C VAL A 27 8.44 17.29 5.41
N ASP A 28 8.59 18.10 6.44
CA ASP A 28 9.40 19.33 6.43
C ASP A 28 10.89 19.02 6.18
N ALA A 29 11.37 17.91 6.71
CA ALA A 29 12.73 17.42 6.45
C ALA A 29 12.91 16.79 5.06
N GLY A 30 11.82 16.55 4.30
CA GLY A 30 11.85 15.94 2.97
C GLY A 30 12.12 14.44 2.96
N VAL A 31 12.09 13.77 4.11
CA VAL A 31 12.35 12.32 4.25
C VAL A 31 11.06 11.48 4.25
N LEU A 32 9.91 12.15 4.32
CA LEU A 32 8.59 11.54 4.32
C LEU A 32 7.64 12.28 3.38
N GLU A 33 6.86 11.54 2.61
CA GLU A 33 5.75 12.03 1.82
C GLU A 33 4.43 11.45 2.32
N THR A 34 3.36 12.25 2.27
CA THR A 34 2.01 11.79 2.59
C THR A 34 1.04 12.08 1.45
N GLY A 35 0.01 11.24 1.32
CA GLY A 35 -1.02 11.40 0.31
C GLY A 35 -2.12 10.36 0.43
N LYS A 36 -3.28 10.62 -0.17
CA LYS A 36 -4.35 9.62 -0.26
C LYS A 36 -3.98 8.57 -1.30
N ASP A 37 -3.97 7.31 -0.89
CA ASP A 37 -3.61 6.18 -1.74
C ASP A 37 -4.39 4.93 -1.32
N LEU A 38 -4.31 3.85 -2.11
CA LEU A 38 -4.89 2.56 -1.74
C LEU A 38 -4.33 2.07 -0.40
N ALA A 39 -5.23 1.64 0.48
CA ALA A 39 -4.92 1.03 1.77
C ALA A 39 -4.65 -0.47 1.60
N LEU A 40 -3.69 -0.83 0.74
CA LEU A 40 -3.33 -2.22 0.44
C LEU A 40 -1.83 -2.46 0.65
N TYR A 41 -1.50 -3.65 1.14
CA TYR A 41 -0.12 -4.11 1.23
C TYR A 41 0.42 -4.60 -0.13
N GLY A 42 1.66 -4.24 -0.45
CA GLY A 42 2.38 -4.69 -1.64
C GLY A 42 2.33 -3.71 -2.81
N LYS A 43 2.05 -2.42 -2.55
CA LYS A 43 2.02 -1.36 -3.57
C LYS A 43 3.38 -1.19 -4.24
N GLN A 44 4.46 -1.35 -3.50
CA GLN A 44 5.83 -1.23 -3.98
C GLN A 44 6.28 -2.50 -4.71
N THR A 45 5.89 -3.67 -4.18
CA THR A 45 6.59 -4.92 -4.47
C THR A 45 5.78 -5.91 -5.31
N ARG A 46 4.43 -5.84 -5.26
CA ARG A 46 3.56 -6.79 -5.97
C ARG A 46 3.13 -6.29 -7.35
N PRO A 47 3.09 -7.19 -8.36
CA PRO A 47 2.36 -6.93 -9.60
C PRO A 47 0.88 -6.68 -9.33
N LEU A 48 0.25 -5.83 -10.14
CA LEU A 48 -1.15 -5.38 -9.96
C LEU A 48 -2.15 -6.52 -9.73
N PRO A 49 -2.17 -7.64 -10.48
CA PRO A 49 -3.13 -8.71 -10.23
C PRO A 49 -3.00 -9.30 -8.83
N LYS A 50 -1.76 -9.52 -8.36
CA LYS A 50 -1.49 -10.06 -7.02
C LYS A 50 -1.76 -9.06 -5.91
N LEU A 51 -1.52 -7.78 -6.16
CA LEU A 51 -1.93 -6.71 -5.24
C LEU A 51 -3.45 -6.75 -4.99
N LEU A 52 -4.25 -6.88 -6.05
CA LEU A 52 -5.71 -6.90 -5.94
C LEU A 52 -6.26 -8.23 -5.42
N GLU A 53 -5.71 -9.36 -5.85
CA GLU A 53 -6.08 -10.69 -5.34
C GLU A 53 -5.91 -10.77 -3.82
N TYR A 54 -4.85 -10.17 -3.29
CA TYR A 54 -4.55 -10.15 -1.85
C TYR A 54 -5.14 -8.96 -1.10
N ALA A 55 -6.08 -8.22 -1.69
CA ALA A 55 -6.82 -7.18 -0.98
C ALA A 55 -7.79 -7.79 0.04
N THR A 56 -7.29 -8.14 1.23
CA THR A 56 -8.07 -8.78 2.29
C THR A 56 -8.71 -7.80 3.26
N ASP A 57 -8.10 -6.62 3.46
CA ASP A 57 -8.60 -5.60 4.40
C ASP A 57 -9.94 -5.02 3.95
N VAL A 58 -10.11 -4.84 2.64
CA VAL A 58 -11.41 -4.62 2.01
C VAL A 58 -11.63 -5.68 0.95
N HIS A 59 -12.37 -6.73 1.35
CA HIS A 59 -12.77 -7.78 0.42
C HIS A 59 -13.73 -7.24 -0.66
N ILE A 60 -13.31 -7.28 -1.92
CA ILE A 60 -14.11 -6.90 -3.09
C ILE A 60 -14.54 -8.18 -3.84
N PRO A 61 -15.85 -8.51 -3.90
CA PRO A 61 -16.33 -9.71 -4.58
C PRO A 61 -15.92 -9.80 -6.06
N GLY A 62 -15.35 -10.95 -6.43
CA GLY A 62 -14.83 -11.21 -7.78
C GLY A 62 -13.52 -10.49 -8.10
N ILE A 63 -12.80 -10.01 -7.09
CA ILE A 63 -11.42 -9.50 -7.18
C ILE A 63 -10.57 -10.12 -6.07
N SER A 64 -10.95 -9.86 -4.81
CA SER A 64 -10.23 -10.36 -3.65
C SER A 64 -10.35 -11.88 -3.56
N ASN A 65 -9.24 -12.58 -3.39
CA ASN A 65 -9.12 -14.04 -3.43
C ASN A 65 -9.63 -14.66 -4.76
N ASP A 66 -9.66 -13.89 -5.85
CA ASP A 66 -10.01 -14.34 -7.19
C ASP A 66 -8.97 -13.86 -8.20
N SER A 67 -7.93 -14.67 -8.41
CA SER A 67 -6.85 -14.38 -9.38
C SER A 67 -7.40 -14.07 -10.78
N SER A 68 -8.38 -14.87 -11.25
CA SER A 68 -8.99 -14.66 -12.56
C SER A 68 -9.85 -13.40 -12.60
N GLY A 69 -10.54 -13.08 -11.50
CA GLY A 69 -11.33 -11.88 -11.32
C GLY A 69 -10.49 -10.61 -11.30
N ALA A 70 -9.36 -10.61 -10.59
CA ALA A 70 -8.40 -9.52 -10.59
C ALA A 70 -7.83 -9.25 -11.99
N LEU A 71 -7.48 -10.31 -12.74
CA LEU A 71 -7.04 -10.19 -14.13
C LEU A 71 -8.12 -9.58 -15.03
N ARG A 72 -9.34 -10.15 -15.01
CA ARG A 72 -10.48 -9.61 -15.80
C ARG A 72 -10.81 -8.16 -15.45
N PHE A 73 -10.72 -7.79 -14.18
CA PHE A 73 -10.96 -6.42 -13.74
C PHE A 73 -9.92 -5.47 -14.35
N LEU A 74 -8.63 -5.82 -14.28
CA LEU A 74 -7.54 -5.00 -14.80
C LEU A 74 -7.56 -4.93 -16.34
N ASP A 75 -7.79 -6.04 -17.03
CA ASP A 75 -7.90 -6.10 -18.49
C ASP A 75 -9.14 -5.32 -19.01
N GLY A 76 -10.14 -5.07 -18.15
CA GLY A 76 -11.31 -4.25 -18.47
C GLY A 76 -11.11 -2.75 -18.30
N LEU A 77 -9.93 -2.31 -17.83
CA LEU A 77 -9.59 -0.89 -17.71
C LEU A 77 -8.92 -0.41 -19.00
N ASP A 78 -9.26 0.81 -19.43
CA ASP A 78 -8.62 1.49 -20.56
C ASP A 78 -7.26 2.08 -20.14
N LEU A 79 -6.32 1.20 -19.76
CA LEU A 79 -4.99 1.54 -19.22
C LEU A 79 -3.92 0.54 -19.70
N GLU A 80 -2.73 1.03 -20.01
CA GLU A 80 -1.56 0.18 -20.30
C GLU A 80 -0.90 -0.32 -19.01
N LEU A 81 -1.48 -1.37 -18.42
CA LEU A 81 -1.03 -1.91 -17.13
C LEU A 81 0.05 -2.99 -17.24
N LYS A 82 0.49 -3.31 -18.47
CA LYS A 82 1.61 -4.22 -18.74
C LYS A 82 2.73 -3.47 -19.44
N ARG A 83 3.98 -3.85 -19.15
CA ARG A 83 5.18 -3.36 -19.81
C ARG A 83 6.08 -4.55 -20.09
N ASP A 84 6.53 -4.69 -21.33
CA ASP A 84 7.41 -5.80 -21.77
C ASP A 84 6.83 -7.20 -21.48
N GLY A 85 5.49 -7.32 -21.47
CA GLY A 85 4.77 -8.58 -21.18
C GLY A 85 4.46 -8.80 -19.70
N ASP A 86 5.09 -8.04 -18.80
CA ASP A 86 4.90 -8.16 -17.35
C ASP A 86 3.89 -7.14 -16.81
N TRP A 87 3.17 -7.52 -15.77
CA TRP A 87 2.28 -6.62 -15.05
C TRP A 87 3.07 -5.56 -14.29
N ARG A 88 2.68 -4.29 -14.47
CA ARG A 88 3.22 -3.19 -13.68
C ARG A 88 2.85 -3.36 -12.19
N ARG A 89 3.60 -2.70 -11.33
CA ARG A 89 3.31 -2.54 -9.90
C ARG A 89 2.59 -1.22 -9.65
N TRP A 90 1.87 -1.09 -8.54
CA TRP A 90 1.18 0.15 -8.17
C TRP A 90 2.10 1.36 -8.09
N ALA A 91 3.29 1.19 -7.50
CA ALA A 91 4.30 2.23 -7.41
C ALA A 91 4.79 2.75 -8.78
N GLY A 92 4.65 1.95 -9.84
CA GLY A 92 5.00 2.33 -11.21
C GLY A 92 3.88 3.03 -11.97
N LEU A 93 2.71 3.24 -11.37
CA LEU A 93 1.59 3.96 -11.98
C LEU A 93 1.68 5.47 -11.72
N THR A 94 1.28 6.25 -12.72
CA THR A 94 1.05 7.69 -12.56
C THR A 94 -0.15 7.96 -11.66
N ASN A 95 -0.25 9.18 -11.12
CA ASN A 95 -1.38 9.56 -10.26
C ASN A 95 -2.74 9.46 -10.98
N GLU A 96 -2.78 9.68 -12.30
CA GLU A 96 -3.98 9.54 -13.11
C GLU A 96 -4.38 8.06 -13.26
N GLU A 97 -3.43 7.19 -13.59
CA GLU A 97 -3.65 5.74 -13.66
C GLU A 97 -4.12 5.18 -12.32
N LYS A 98 -3.45 5.56 -11.22
CA LYS A 98 -3.85 5.19 -9.85
C LYS A 98 -5.29 5.60 -9.56
N ARG A 99 -5.66 6.85 -9.88
CA ARG A 99 -7.02 7.36 -9.70
C ARG A 99 -8.04 6.57 -10.50
N THR A 100 -7.74 6.21 -11.74
CA THR A 100 -8.61 5.41 -12.59
C THR A 100 -8.85 4.02 -12.01
N VAL A 101 -7.78 3.32 -11.59
CA VAL A 101 -7.86 2.00 -10.95
C VAL A 101 -8.65 2.08 -9.64
N ALA A 102 -8.33 3.02 -8.75
CA ALA A 102 -9.02 3.18 -7.46
C ALA A 102 -10.51 3.49 -7.65
N SER A 103 -10.86 4.37 -8.59
CA SER A 103 -12.27 4.70 -8.89
C SER A 103 -13.02 3.50 -9.46
N ALA A 104 -12.37 2.68 -10.29
CA ALA A 104 -12.95 1.44 -10.78
C ALA A 104 -13.15 0.41 -9.66
N LEU A 105 -12.22 0.28 -8.71
CA LEU A 105 -12.35 -0.58 -7.53
C LEU A 105 -13.53 -0.15 -6.65
N VAL A 106 -13.67 1.15 -6.38
CA VAL A 106 -14.80 1.70 -5.62
C VAL A 106 -16.12 1.38 -6.32
N ARG A 107 -16.24 1.65 -7.63
CA ARG A 107 -17.44 1.30 -8.41
C ARG A 107 -17.77 -0.19 -8.36
N ARG A 108 -16.74 -1.05 -8.46
CA ARG A 108 -16.91 -2.50 -8.35
C ARG A 108 -17.42 -2.89 -6.97
N ALA A 109 -16.85 -2.36 -5.90
CA ALA A 109 -17.25 -2.61 -4.53
C ALA A 109 -18.72 -2.20 -4.28
N VAL A 110 -19.11 -1.00 -4.72
CA VAL A 110 -20.51 -0.52 -4.64
C VAL A 110 -21.45 -1.45 -5.40
N SER A 111 -21.15 -1.77 -6.67
CA SER A 111 -22.00 -2.63 -7.51
C SER A 111 -22.16 -4.05 -6.95
N SER A 112 -21.19 -4.50 -6.15
CA SER A 112 -21.16 -5.83 -5.54
C SER A 112 -21.71 -5.84 -4.11
N GLY A 113 -22.31 -4.74 -3.65
CA GLY A 113 -22.97 -4.65 -2.35
C GLY A 113 -22.02 -4.54 -1.14
N VAL A 114 -20.77 -4.12 -1.33
CA VAL A 114 -19.85 -3.88 -0.22
C VAL A 114 -20.38 -2.70 0.62
N PRO A 115 -20.50 -2.83 1.95
CA PRO A 115 -20.99 -1.74 2.79
C PRO A 115 -20.13 -0.47 2.66
N ALA A 116 -20.75 0.71 2.59
CA ALA A 116 -20.06 1.99 2.41
C ALA A 116 -18.91 2.19 3.41
N LYS A 117 -19.13 1.86 4.69
CA LYS A 117 -18.09 1.93 5.74
C LYS A 117 -16.83 1.12 5.42
N LYS A 118 -16.95 0.00 4.69
CA LYS A 118 -15.78 -0.78 4.24
C LYS A 118 -15.13 -0.18 3.00
N ILE A 119 -15.92 0.42 2.11
CA ILE A 119 -15.43 1.12 0.92
C ILE A 119 -14.60 2.34 1.32
N ASP A 120 -15.00 3.05 2.37
CA ASP A 120 -14.25 4.19 2.91
C ASP A 120 -12.83 3.78 3.34
N GLY A 121 -12.62 2.51 3.71
CA GLY A 121 -11.32 1.94 4.04
C GLY A 121 -10.44 1.56 2.84
N LEU A 122 -10.92 1.67 1.59
CA LEU A 122 -10.10 1.36 0.41
C LEU A 122 -8.98 2.37 0.18
N VAL A 123 -9.20 3.61 0.63
CA VAL A 123 -8.26 4.72 0.47
C VAL A 123 -7.93 5.28 1.84
N SER A 124 -6.64 5.36 2.15
CA SER A 124 -6.13 5.93 3.40
C SER A 124 -4.98 6.89 3.13
N THR A 125 -4.52 7.58 4.17
CA THR A 125 -3.27 8.31 4.10
C THR A 125 -2.11 7.32 4.04
N ALA A 126 -1.37 7.32 2.94
CA ALA A 126 -0.11 6.61 2.80
C ALA A 126 1.03 7.45 3.38
N TYR A 127 2.03 6.75 3.92
CA TYR A 127 3.27 7.32 4.45
C TYR A 127 4.43 6.70 3.69
N VAL A 128 5.08 7.51 2.87
CA VAL A 128 6.13 7.08 1.94
C VAL A 128 7.46 7.63 2.41
N LEU A 129 8.45 6.78 2.62
CA LEU A 129 9.81 7.20 2.98
C LEU A 129 10.54 7.62 1.71
N SER A 130 10.80 8.91 1.54
CA SER A 130 11.25 9.50 0.27
C SER A 130 12.66 9.08 -0.14
N ASP A 131 13.53 8.80 0.83
CA ASP A 131 14.91 8.38 0.63
C ASP A 131 15.07 6.90 0.24
N GLU A 132 14.06 6.08 0.50
CA GLU A 132 14.12 4.65 0.18
C GLU A 132 13.85 4.41 -1.31
N PRO A 133 14.49 3.44 -1.98
CA PRO A 133 14.28 3.22 -3.41
C PRO A 133 12.83 2.81 -3.74
N VAL A 134 12.26 3.38 -4.82
CA VAL A 134 10.94 2.98 -5.32
C VAL A 134 10.93 1.51 -5.72
N GLY A 135 9.87 0.79 -5.34
CA GLY A 135 9.73 -0.63 -5.61
C GLY A 135 10.35 -1.55 -4.54
N THR A 136 10.80 -0.99 -3.42
CA THR A 136 11.22 -1.75 -2.23
C THR A 136 10.16 -1.70 -1.13
N GLU A 137 10.16 -2.70 -0.28
CA GLU A 137 9.31 -2.78 0.92
C GLU A 137 9.57 -1.59 1.86
N LEU A 138 10.77 -1.02 1.84
CA LEU A 138 11.19 0.07 2.74
C LEU A 138 10.52 1.41 2.41
N ARG A 139 10.11 1.60 1.14
CA ARG A 139 9.52 2.84 0.63
C ARG A 139 8.15 3.16 1.22
N ASP A 140 7.33 2.16 1.54
CA ASP A 140 6.00 2.37 2.12
C ASP A 140 5.97 1.91 3.58
N ALA A 141 5.51 2.77 4.50
CA ALA A 141 5.56 2.49 5.93
C ALA A 141 4.79 1.21 6.33
N SER A 142 3.71 0.85 5.60
CA SER A 142 2.96 -0.38 5.88
C SER A 142 3.71 -1.64 5.43
N GLU A 143 4.41 -1.56 4.28
CA GLU A 143 5.27 -2.65 3.80
C GLU A 143 6.52 -2.80 4.67
N PHE A 144 7.15 -1.68 5.03
CA PHE A 144 8.33 -1.68 5.89
C PHE A 144 8.00 -2.24 7.28
N SER A 145 6.87 -1.83 7.86
CA SER A 145 6.39 -2.40 9.12
C SER A 145 6.19 -3.92 9.03
N THR A 146 5.64 -4.41 7.91
CA THR A 146 5.46 -5.86 7.70
C THR A 146 6.80 -6.58 7.60
N LEU A 147 7.80 -5.98 6.94
CA LEU A 147 9.17 -6.51 6.90
C LEU A 147 9.77 -6.61 8.30
N LEU A 148 9.67 -5.56 9.12
CA LEU A 148 10.17 -5.56 10.50
C LEU A 148 9.44 -6.60 11.37
N ASN A 149 8.13 -6.73 11.19
CA ASN A 149 7.35 -7.77 11.88
C ASN A 149 7.79 -9.18 11.46
N ALA A 150 8.17 -9.37 10.20
CA ALA A 150 8.70 -10.65 9.75
C ALA A 150 10.03 -10.96 10.44
N THR A 151 10.97 -10.02 10.52
CA THR A 151 12.26 -10.27 11.19
C THR A 151 12.07 -10.63 12.67
N ALA A 152 11.16 -9.95 13.38
CA ALA A 152 10.80 -10.29 14.76
C ALA A 152 10.19 -11.69 14.90
N ARG A 153 9.29 -12.10 13.99
CA ARG A 153 8.67 -13.45 13.99
C ARG A 153 9.68 -14.57 13.77
N TYR A 154 10.79 -14.29 13.11
CA TYR A 154 11.89 -15.24 12.91
C TYR A 154 12.99 -15.08 13.96
N GLU A 155 12.75 -14.36 15.06
CA GLU A 155 13.71 -14.12 16.15
C GLU A 155 14.99 -13.40 15.67
N ARG A 156 14.87 -12.59 14.62
CA ARG A 156 15.94 -11.79 14.00
C ARG A 156 15.69 -10.29 14.12
N ALA A 157 15.28 -9.84 15.31
CA ALA A 157 15.05 -8.42 15.58
C ALA A 157 16.33 -7.56 15.41
N ASP A 158 17.50 -8.17 15.59
CA ASP A 158 18.82 -7.60 15.29
C ASP A 158 18.91 -7.15 13.83
N VAL A 159 18.45 -7.98 12.89
CA VAL A 159 18.41 -7.66 11.46
C VAL A 159 17.43 -6.53 11.19
N GLY A 160 16.23 -6.57 11.80
CA GLY A 160 15.26 -5.48 11.66
C GLY A 160 15.82 -4.13 12.13
N LEU A 161 16.56 -4.11 13.23
CA LEU A 161 17.25 -2.92 13.71
C LEU A 161 18.35 -2.47 12.74
N GLY A 162 19.16 -3.39 12.22
CA GLY A 162 20.16 -3.11 11.19
C GLY A 162 19.55 -2.38 9.98
N VAL A 163 18.45 -2.91 9.45
CA VAL A 163 17.71 -2.27 8.34
C VAL A 163 17.26 -0.85 8.69
N CYS A 164 16.72 -0.62 9.88
CA CYS A 164 16.35 0.73 10.33
C CYS A 164 17.56 1.68 10.44
N LEU A 165 18.76 1.15 10.71
CA LEU A 165 20.01 1.92 10.82
C LEU A 165 20.71 2.13 9.47
N GLY A 166 20.13 1.67 8.37
CA GLY A 166 20.72 1.83 7.04
C GLY A 166 21.55 0.62 6.58
N ASP A 167 21.56 -0.48 7.33
CA ASP A 167 22.19 -1.73 6.88
C ASP A 167 21.37 -2.37 5.76
N ARG A 168 22.03 -2.76 4.68
CA ARG A 168 21.40 -3.29 3.46
C ARG A 168 22.03 -4.60 2.98
N ASP A 169 23.07 -5.08 3.68
CA ASP A 169 23.82 -6.31 3.40
C ASP A 169 23.56 -7.39 4.48
#